data_AF-A0A7V3S9R3-F1
#
_entry.id   AF-A0A7V3S9R3-F1
#
_cell.length_a   1.000
_cell.length_b   1.000
_cell.length_c   1.000
_cell.angle_alpha   90.00
_cell.angle_beta   90.00
_cell.angle_gamma   90.00
#
_symmetry.space_group_name_H-M   'P 1'
#
loop_
_entity.id
_entity.type
_entity.pdbx_description
1 polymer ?
#
loop_
_entity_poly.entity_id
_entity_poly.type
_entity_poly.pdbx_seq_one_letter_code
_entity_poly.pdbx_strand_id
1 'polypeptide(L)'
;MSHNWGPYFIVPTNSLKVYSGKVQLREEINEGLLARELESLGIPGPVTRISNPWYYRKKGSETWIKIGESDLKEENFPVLWDTTGLENGVYEVLGLMHVFIKKNGSERAIARQSIAEVTVAN
;
A
#
# COMPACT_ATOMS: atom_id res chain seq x y z
N MET A 1 -18.55 9.99 -8.04
CA MET A 1 -17.21 10.30 -7.50
C MET A 1 -16.73 9.08 -6.72
N SER A 2 -15.66 8.44 -7.17
CA SER A 2 -15.08 7.27 -6.49
C SER A 2 -14.51 7.73 -5.16
N HIS A 3 -15.16 7.35 -4.07
CA HIS A 3 -14.71 7.64 -2.72
C HIS A 3 -13.56 6.69 -2.39
N ASN A 4 -12.33 7.16 -2.61
CA ASN A 4 -11.13 6.35 -2.47
C ASN A 4 -10.64 6.40 -1.00
N TRP A 5 -10.88 5.33 -0.25
CA TRP A 5 -10.27 5.12 1.08
C TRP A 5 -8.93 4.39 1.00
N GLY A 6 -8.63 3.85 -0.18
CA GLY A 6 -7.42 3.08 -0.45
C GLY A 6 -6.19 3.97 -0.63
N PRO A 7 -5.03 3.32 -0.83
CA PRO A 7 -3.71 3.92 -0.66
C PRO A 7 -3.55 5.32 -1.26
N TYR A 8 -3.43 6.34 -0.42
CA TYR A 8 -2.70 7.53 -0.83
C TYR A 8 -1.23 7.28 -0.53
N PHE A 9 -0.46 7.05 -1.59
CA PHE A 9 0.99 6.94 -1.51
C PHE A 9 1.54 8.23 -0.87
N ILE A 10 1.98 8.16 0.39
CA ILE A 10 2.81 9.21 0.99
C ILE A 10 4.26 8.82 0.70
N VAL A 11 4.63 8.94 -0.57
CA VAL A 11 6.05 9.07 -0.94
C VAL A 11 6.30 10.57 -1.14
N PRO A 12 7.53 11.09 -0.95
CA PRO A 12 7.78 12.53 -1.01
C PRO A 12 7.35 13.09 -2.38
N THR A 13 6.16 13.69 -2.41
CA THR A 13 5.57 14.53 -3.45
C THR A 13 5.08 13.83 -4.73
N ASN A 14 3.84 14.17 -5.11
CA ASN A 14 3.16 13.77 -6.35
C ASN A 14 3.82 14.29 -7.65
N SER A 15 4.92 15.03 -7.59
CA SER A 15 5.45 15.77 -8.74
C SER A 15 6.76 15.24 -9.32
N LEU A 16 7.62 14.52 -8.59
CA LEU A 16 8.88 13.95 -9.12
C LEU A 16 9.32 12.71 -8.29
N LYS A 17 8.99 11.50 -8.75
CA LYS A 17 9.26 10.23 -8.04
C LYS A 17 10.61 9.62 -8.42
N VAL A 18 11.71 10.37 -8.29
CA VAL A 18 13.06 9.83 -8.47
C VAL A 18 13.61 9.39 -7.12
N TYR A 19 13.94 8.12 -6.99
CA TYR A 19 14.39 7.49 -5.76
C TYR A 19 15.82 6.95 -5.89
N SER A 20 16.53 6.96 -4.77
CA SER A 20 17.90 6.48 -4.65
C SER A 20 18.17 6.10 -3.20
N GLY A 21 18.99 5.08 -2.98
CA GLY A 21 19.34 4.66 -1.62
C GLY A 21 18.15 4.04 -0.86
N LYS A 22 17.99 4.45 0.41
CA LYS A 22 16.96 3.92 1.31
C LYS A 22 15.73 4.82 1.32
N VAL A 23 14.62 4.30 0.83
CA VAL A 23 13.34 5.01 0.69
C VAL A 23 12.35 4.47 1.70
N GLN A 24 11.69 5.34 2.48
CA GLN A 24 10.60 4.91 3.35
C GLN A 24 9.27 5.05 2.59
N LEU A 25 8.57 3.93 2.44
CA LEU A 25 7.22 3.86 1.88
C LEU A 25 6.19 3.97 3.01
N ARG A 26 5.13 4.75 2.76
CA ARG A 26 4.03 4.96 3.71
C ARG A 26 2.72 5.09 2.96
N GLU A 27 1.65 4.74 3.67
CA GLU A 27 0.30 4.82 3.16
C GLU A 27 -0.65 5.28 4.27
N GLU A 28 -1.48 6.26 3.95
CA GLU A 28 -2.53 6.71 4.87
C GLU A 28 -3.85 5.98 4.58
N ILE A 29 -4.52 5.56 5.65
CA ILE A 29 -5.85 4.98 5.56
C ILE A 29 -6.90 5.99 5.99
N ASN A 30 -7.91 6.22 5.14
CA ASN A 30 -9.06 7.00 5.54
C ASN A 30 -10.14 6.10 6.16
N GLU A 31 -10.17 6.05 7.49
CA GLU A 31 -11.10 5.18 8.23
C GLU A 31 -12.58 5.46 7.93
N GLY A 32 -12.94 6.74 7.75
CA GLY A 32 -14.32 7.13 7.46
C GLY A 32 -14.78 6.62 6.10
N LEU A 33 -13.90 6.65 5.11
CA LEU A 33 -14.18 6.10 3.79
C LEU A 33 -14.11 4.55 3.80
N LEU A 34 -13.22 3.94 4.59
CA LEU A 34 -13.18 2.48 4.79
C LEU A 34 -14.53 2.00 5.35
N ALA A 35 -15.01 2.63 6.42
CA ALA A 35 -16.28 2.26 7.05
C ALA A 35 -17.45 2.31 6.05
N ARG A 36 -17.54 3.38 5.26
CA ARG A 36 -18.55 3.51 4.20
C ARG A 36 -18.44 2.41 3.15
N GLU A 37 -17.22 2.01 2.78
CA GLU A 37 -17.07 0.90 1.85
C GLU A 37 -17.49 -0.43 2.47
N LEU A 38 -17.11 -0.73 3.71
CA LEU A 38 -17.53 -1.96 4.40
C LEU A 38 -19.06 -2.08 4.47
N GLU A 39 -19.75 -0.97 4.72
CA GLU A 39 -21.20 -0.89 4.65
C GLU A 39 -21.72 -1.20 3.23
N SER A 40 -21.16 -0.55 2.20
CA SER A 40 -21.58 -0.76 0.81
C SER A 40 -21.36 -2.20 0.30
N LEU A 41 -20.33 -2.88 0.83
CA LEU A 41 -20.02 -4.28 0.53
C LEU A 41 -20.84 -5.26 1.38
N GLY A 42 -21.75 -4.78 2.25
CA GLY A 42 -22.57 -5.63 3.11
C GLY A 42 -21.78 -6.39 4.16
N ILE A 43 -20.58 -5.92 4.52
CA ILE A 43 -19.67 -6.52 5.51
C ILE A 43 -19.31 -5.54 6.63
N PRO A 44 -20.29 -4.84 7.25
CA PRO A 44 -19.99 -4.01 8.41
C PRO A 44 -19.49 -4.90 9.55
N GLY A 45 -18.52 -4.37 10.31
CA GLY A 45 -17.95 -5.06 11.47
C GLY A 45 -16.70 -4.34 11.99
N PRO A 46 -16.26 -4.67 13.21
CA PRO A 46 -15.02 -4.13 13.74
C PRO A 46 -13.82 -4.63 12.92
N VAL A 47 -12.96 -3.69 12.54
CA VAL A 47 -11.65 -3.99 11.97
C VAL A 47 -10.75 -4.52 13.07
N THR A 48 -10.24 -5.74 12.91
CA THR A 48 -9.37 -6.42 13.88
C THR A 48 -7.90 -6.15 13.61
N ARG A 49 -7.54 -6.05 12.33
CA ARG A 49 -6.16 -5.84 11.87
C ARG A 49 -6.16 -5.17 10.51
N ILE A 50 -5.14 -4.36 10.25
CA ILE A 50 -4.82 -3.89 8.91
C ILE A 50 -3.35 -4.21 8.67
N SER A 51 -3.02 -4.82 7.54
CA SER A 51 -1.64 -5.01 7.13
C SER A 51 -1.44 -4.53 5.70
N ASN A 52 -0.27 -3.96 5.42
CA ASN A 52 0.04 -3.41 4.11
C ASN A 52 1.37 -3.97 3.61
N PRO A 53 1.36 -5.10 2.88
CA PRO A 53 2.50 -5.54 2.11
C PRO A 53 2.78 -4.64 0.90
N TRP A 54 4.06 -4.39 0.67
CA TRP A 54 4.58 -3.61 -0.43
C TRP A 54 5.41 -4.47 -1.36
N TYR A 55 5.31 -4.18 -2.66
CA TYR A 55 6.03 -4.87 -3.71
C TYR A 55 6.58 -3.88 -4.72
N TYR A 56 7.64 -4.26 -5.43
CA TYR A 56 8.13 -3.54 -6.59
C TYR A 56 8.35 -4.48 -7.77
N ARG A 57 8.40 -3.90 -8.96
CA ARG A 57 8.90 -4.57 -10.16
C ARG A 57 9.47 -3.56 -11.14
N LYS A 58 10.38 -3.97 -12.01
CA LYS A 58 10.84 -3.12 -13.11
C LYS A 58 9.68 -2.97 -14.10
N LYS A 59 9.43 -1.77 -14.62
CA LYS A 59 8.29 -1.56 -15.52
C LYS A 59 8.41 -2.48 -16.73
N GLY A 60 7.35 -3.25 -17.00
CA GLY A 60 7.31 -4.25 -18.07
C GLY A 60 7.76 -5.67 -17.66
N SER A 61 8.24 -5.89 -16.43
CA SER A 61 8.45 -7.26 -15.93
C SER A 61 7.15 -7.86 -15.38
N GLU A 62 7.03 -9.18 -15.41
CA GLU A 62 5.82 -9.87 -14.94
C GLU A 62 5.81 -10.07 -13.42
N THR A 63 6.98 -10.27 -12.81
CA THR A 63 7.11 -10.68 -11.41
C THR A 63 7.15 -9.49 -10.46
N TRP A 64 6.37 -9.57 -9.39
CA TRP A 64 6.45 -8.66 -8.23
C TRP A 64 7.40 -9.20 -7.17
N ILE A 65 8.27 -8.33 -6.66
CA ILE A 65 9.22 -8.64 -5.59
C ILE A 65 8.73 -7.96 -4.32
N LYS A 66 8.55 -8.71 -3.23
CA LYS A 66 8.13 -8.14 -1.94
C LYS A 66 9.23 -7.25 -1.37
N ILE A 67 8.88 -6.02 -1.01
CA ILE A 67 9.74 -5.08 -0.27
C ILE A 67 9.66 -5.41 1.22
N GLY A 68 8.44 -5.50 1.74
CA GLY A 68 8.16 -5.69 3.15
C GLY A 68 6.66 -5.61 3.42
N GLU A 69 6.29 -5.58 4.70
CA GLU A 69 4.91 -5.45 5.15
C GLU A 69 4.89 -4.74 6.50
N SER A 70 3.85 -3.95 6.74
CA SER A 70 3.65 -3.25 8.00
C SER A 70 2.19 -3.30 8.41
N ASP A 71 1.95 -3.51 9.70
CA ASP A 71 0.66 -3.39 10.37
C ASP A 71 0.65 -2.23 11.38
N LEU A 72 1.74 -1.45 11.44
CA LEU A 72 1.88 -0.26 12.28
C LEU A 72 1.12 0.92 11.66
N LYS A 73 -0.18 0.96 11.93
CA LYS A 73 -1.09 1.98 11.42
C LYS A 73 -0.74 3.39 11.89
N GLU A 74 -0.30 3.54 13.14
CA GLU A 74 0.04 4.81 13.79
C GLU A 74 1.19 5.53 13.08
N GLU A 75 2.01 4.78 12.34
CA GLU A 75 3.13 5.30 11.55
C GLU A 75 2.86 5.34 10.05
N ASN A 76 1.60 5.12 9.63
CA ASN A 76 1.18 4.99 8.23
C ASN A 76 1.84 3.81 7.49
N PHE A 77 1.86 2.65 8.16
CA PHE A 77 2.35 1.38 7.60
C PHE A 77 3.74 1.46 6.97
N PRO A 78 4.78 1.91 7.72
CA PRO A 78 6.09 2.18 7.17
C PRO A 78 6.78 0.91 6.69
N VAL A 79 7.33 0.95 5.47
CA VAL A 79 8.22 -0.09 4.94
C VAL A 79 9.46 0.56 4.33
N LEU A 80 10.64 0.04 4.68
CA LEU A 80 11.90 0.51 4.12
C LEU A 80 12.19 -0.24 2.81
N TRP A 81 12.36 0.50 1.72
CA TRP A 81 12.82 -0.01 0.44
C TRP A 81 14.26 0.41 0.18
N ASP A 82 15.18 -0.54 0.19
CA ASP A 82 16.58 -0.30 -0.21
C ASP A 82 16.72 -0.47 -1.73
N THR A 83 16.93 0.64 -2.42
CA THR A 83 17.06 0.69 -3.88
C THR A 83 18.51 0.61 -4.36
N THR A 84 19.50 0.61 -3.46
CA THR A 84 20.94 0.68 -3.82
C THR A 84 21.41 -0.43 -4.75
N GLY A 85 20.81 -1.62 -4.66
CA GLY A 85 21.13 -2.77 -5.51
C GLY A 85 20.31 -2.85 -6.80
N LEU A 86 19.43 -1.89 -7.08
CA LEU A 86 18.57 -1.88 -8.26
C LEU A 86 19.22 -1.15 -9.42
N GLU A 87 19.01 -1.65 -10.64
CA GLU A 87 19.40 -0.95 -11.86
C GLU A 87 18.60 0.35 -12.02
N ASN A 88 19.24 1.38 -12.57
CA ASN A 88 18.56 2.62 -12.91
C ASN A 88 17.45 2.39 -13.94
N GLY A 89 16.32 3.04 -13.76
CA GLY A 89 15.17 2.89 -14.65
C GLY A 89 13.83 3.11 -13.96
N VAL A 90 12.76 2.77 -14.68
CA VAL A 90 11.39 2.94 -14.20
C VAL A 90 10.89 1.66 -13.55
N TYR A 91 10.31 1.81 -12.37
CA TYR A 91 9.73 0.74 -11.56
C TYR A 91 8.27 1.04 -11.24
N GLU A 92 7.52 0.00 -10.99
CA GLU A 92 6.18 0.08 -10.40
C GLU A 92 6.28 -0.39 -8.96
N VAL A 93 5.67 0.36 -8.04
CA VAL A 93 5.55 0.04 -6.63
C VAL A 93 4.08 -0.21 -6.32
N LEU A 94 3.78 -1.34 -5.72
CA LEU A 94 2.44 -1.80 -5.35
C LEU A 94 2.31 -1.80 -3.83
N GLY A 95 1.32 -1.07 -3.32
CA GLY A 95 0.79 -1.26 -1.96
C GLY A 95 -0.47 -2.13 -2.03
N LEU A 96 -0.57 -3.13 -1.17
CA LEU A 96 -1.72 -4.04 -1.11
C LEU A 96 -2.25 -4.08 0.33
N MET A 97 -3.13 -3.14 0.67
CA MET A 97 -3.69 -3.02 2.00
C MET A 97 -4.76 -4.09 2.24
N HIS A 98 -4.51 -4.95 3.22
CA HIS A 98 -5.44 -5.94 3.76
C HIS A 98 -6.15 -5.41 5.00
N VAL A 99 -7.48 -5.41 4.99
CA VAL A 99 -8.31 -5.08 6.15
C VAL A 99 -9.03 -6.35 6.60
N PHE A 100 -8.79 -6.74 7.85
CA PHE A 100 -9.39 -7.90 8.49
C PHE A 100 -10.55 -7.45 9.38
N ILE A 101 -11.71 -8.07 9.20
CA ILE A 101 -12.97 -7.66 9.81
C ILE A 101 -13.59 -8.87 10.49
N LYS A 102 -14.00 -8.72 11.75
CA LYS A 102 -14.72 -9.77 12.46
C LYS A 102 -16.22 -9.66 12.22
N LYS A 103 -16.85 -10.71 11.69
CA LYS A 103 -18.29 -10.79 11.47
C LYS A 103 -18.81 -12.18 11.86
N ASN A 104 -19.81 -12.23 12.74
CA ASN A 104 -20.48 -13.46 13.18
C ASN A 104 -19.52 -14.58 13.66
N GLY A 105 -18.45 -14.22 14.37
CA GLY A 105 -17.44 -15.18 14.84
C GLY A 105 -16.43 -15.64 13.80
N SER A 106 -16.55 -15.20 12.55
CA SER A 106 -15.59 -15.43 11.46
C SER A 106 -14.79 -14.16 11.12
N GLU A 107 -13.56 -14.31 10.63
CA GLU A 107 -12.78 -13.20 10.08
C GLU A 107 -12.94 -13.17 8.56
N ARG A 108 -13.17 -11.97 8.01
CA ARG A 108 -13.17 -11.70 6.57
C ARG A 108 -12.05 -10.72 6.26
N ALA A 109 -11.31 -10.98 5.20
CA ALA A 109 -10.32 -10.04 4.68
C ALA A 109 -10.85 -9.38 3.41
N ILE A 110 -10.68 -8.07 3.31
CA ILE A 110 -10.75 -7.35 2.03
C ILE A 110 -9.39 -6.75 1.71
N ALA A 111 -9.11 -6.60 0.41
CA ALA A 111 -7.84 -6.05 -0.06
C ALA A 111 -8.09 -4.87 -1.01
N ARG A 112 -7.27 -3.83 -0.89
CA ARG A 112 -7.17 -2.76 -1.88
C ARG A 112 -5.74 -2.63 -2.35
N GLN A 113 -5.59 -2.48 -3.67
CA GLN A 113 -4.29 -2.28 -4.30
C GLN A 113 -4.17 -0.86 -4.82
N SER A 114 -2.94 -0.34 -4.82
CA SER A 114 -2.57 0.86 -5.56
C SER A 114 -1.18 0.68 -6.12
N ILE A 115 -0.99 1.15 -7.36
CA ILE A 115 0.27 1.02 -8.09
C ILE A 115 0.76 2.43 -8.45
N ALA A 116 2.02 2.71 -8.14
CA ALA A 116 2.69 3.95 -8.48
C ALA A 116 3.92 3.66 -9.33
N GLU A 117 4.08 4.42 -10.40
CA GLU A 117 5.32 4.46 -11.16
C GLU A 117 6.34 5.36 -10.48
N VAL A 118 7.60 4.92 -10.43
CA VAL A 118 8.74 5.61 -9.80
C VAL A 118 9.97 5.41 -10.68
N THR A 119 10.90 6.35 -10.66
CA THR A 119 12.20 6.20 -11.31
C THR A 119 13.25 5.93 -10.24
N VAL A 120 14.04 4.88 -10.38
CA VAL A 120 15.24 4.65 -9.56
C VAL A 120 16.45 5.21 -10.30
N ALA A 121 17.24 6.02 -9.60
CA ALA A 121 18.48 6.62 -10.07
C ALA A 121 19.54 6.61 -8.96
N ASN A 122 20.30 5.52 -8.88
CA ASN A 122 21.50 5.35 -8.05
C ASN A 122 22.75 5.89 -8.74
#